data_AF-A0A920KFY9-F1
#
_entry.id   AF-A0A920KFY9-F1
#
_cell.length_a   1.000
_cell.length_b   1.000
_cell.length_c   1.000
_cell.angle_alpha   90.00
_cell.angle_beta   90.00
_cell.angle_gamma   90.00
#
_symmetry.space_group_name_H-M   'P 1'
#
loop_
_entity.id
_entity.type
_entity.pdbx_description
1 polymer ?
#
loop_
_entity_poly.entity_id
_entity_poly.type
_entity_poly.pdbx_seq_one_letter_code
_entity_poly.pdbx_strand_id
1 'polypeptide(L)' 'MGLCLEEKDFTTHNFMQWYVSEQLEEEAMARTILDKLNMIGNDKAGLYLFDRDLNEFDPVENVV' A
#
# COMPACT_ATOMS: atom_id res chain seq x y z
N MET A 1 -6.51 13.48 14.11
CA MET A 1 -7.46 14.25 13.26
C MET A 1 -8.17 15.34 14.04
N GLY A 2 -8.85 15.02 15.17
CA GLY A 2 -9.56 16.02 15.99
C GLY A 2 -8.68 17.12 16.58
N LEU A 3 -7.52 16.77 17.16
CA LEU A 3 -6.62 17.77 17.76
C LEU A 3 -6.15 18.87 16.79
N CYS A 4 -5.84 18.54 15.53
CA CYS A 4 -5.39 19.54 14.56
C CYS A 4 -6.51 20.55 14.21
N LEU A 5 -7.76 20.08 14.18
CA LEU A 5 -8.93 20.93 13.95
C LEU A 5 -9.26 21.78 15.18
N GLU A 6 -9.10 21.22 16.38
CA GLU A 6 -9.24 21.94 17.66
C GLU A 6 -8.20 23.07 17.78
N GLU A 7 -6.96 22.82 17.35
CA GLU A 7 -5.85 23.79 17.32
C GLU A 7 -5.84 24.70 16.07
N LYS A 8 -6.84 24.56 15.17
CA LYS A 8 -6.95 25.30 13.89
C LYS A 8 -5.73 25.15 12.97
N ASP A 9 -5.00 24.06 13.10
CA ASP A 9 -3.90 23.70 12.21
C ASP A 9 -4.43 22.91 11.01
N PHE A 10 -4.86 23.67 10.00
CA PHE A 10 -5.39 23.12 8.76
C PHE A 10 -4.31 22.49 7.86
N THR A 11 -3.06 22.90 7.99
CA THR A 11 -1.95 22.33 7.20
C THR A 11 -1.66 20.92 7.66
N THR A 12 -1.51 20.70 8.98
CA THR A 12 -1.32 19.35 9.53
C THR A 12 -2.56 18.49 9.29
N HIS A 13 -3.76 19.07 9.34
CA HIS A 13 -4.97 18.34 9.00
C HIS A 13 -4.96 17.80 7.57
N ASN A 14 -4.62 18.63 6.58
CA ASN A 14 -4.54 18.22 5.18
C ASN A 14 -3.45 17.17 4.95
N PHE A 15 -2.28 17.34 5.57
CA PHE A 15 -1.21 16.35 5.52
C PHE A 15 -1.65 14.99 6.08
N MET A 16 -2.29 14.97 7.24
CA MET A 16 -2.75 13.73 7.87
C MET A 16 -3.87 13.06 7.06
N GLN A 17 -4.72 13.83 6.37
CA GLN A 17 -5.69 13.25 5.45
C GLN A 17 -5.02 12.52 4.29
N TRP A 18 -4.09 13.18 3.60
CA TRP A 18 -3.35 12.56 2.50
C TRP A 18 -2.60 11.33 2.99
N TYR A 19 -1.87 11.46 4.10
CA TYR A 19 -1.11 10.35 4.69
C TYR A 19 -1.99 9.14 5.05
N VAL A 20 -3.17 9.37 5.64
CA VAL A 20 -4.09 8.26 5.97
C VAL A 20 -4.64 7.57 4.72
N SER A 21 -5.01 8.34 3.69
CA SER A 21 -5.46 7.79 2.41
C SER A 21 -4.35 6.96 1.76
N GLU A 22 -3.13 7.52 1.71
CA GLU A 22 -1.93 6.85 1.20
C GLU A 22 -1.68 5.53 1.91
N GLN A 23 -1.65 5.53 3.25
CA GLN A 23 -1.42 4.32 4.01
C GLN A 23 -2.51 3.26 3.81
N LEU A 24 -3.75 3.67 3.54
CA LEU A 24 -4.84 2.74 3.26
C LEU A 24 -4.66 2.03 1.91
N GLU A 25 -4.17 2.76 0.90
CA GLU A 25 -3.82 2.21 -0.41
C GLU A 25 -2.59 1.30 -0.33
N GLU A 26 -1.53 1.72 0.36
CA GLU A 26 -0.33 0.91 0.59
C GLU A 26 -0.65 -0.40 1.33
N GLU A 27 -1.50 -0.37 2.37
CA GLU A 27 -1.87 -1.57 3.11
C GLU A 27 -2.70 -2.53 2.23
N ALA A 28 -3.63 -2.01 1.43
CA ALA A 28 -4.44 -2.82 0.52
C ALA A 28 -3.58 -3.53 -0.53
N MET A 29 -2.58 -2.83 -1.07
CA MET A 29 -1.60 -3.40 -2.00
C MET A 29 -0.77 -4.50 -1.32
N ALA A 30 -0.20 -4.22 -0.13
CA ALA A 30 0.60 -5.19 0.61
C ALA A 30 -0.22 -6.46 0.94
N ARG A 31 -1.49 -6.30 1.30
CA ARG A 31 -2.41 -7.41 1.56
C ARG A 31 -2.67 -8.24 0.31
N THR A 32 -2.84 -7.60 -0.84
CA THR A 32 -3.02 -8.28 -2.13
C THR A 32 -1.79 -9.11 -2.50
N ILE A 33 -0.58 -8.59 -2.27
CA ILE A 33 0.68 -9.32 -2.50
C ILE A 33 0.76 -10.54 -1.58
N LEU A 34 0.41 -10.37 -0.30
CA LEU A 34 0.39 -11.46 0.67
C LEU A 34 -0.63 -12.56 0.28
N ASP A 35 -1.81 -12.17 -0.18
CA ASP A 35 -2.85 -13.11 -0.62
C ASP A 35 -2.38 -13.93 -1.83
N LYS A 36 -1.69 -13.31 -2.79
CA LYS A 36 -1.06 -14.01 -3.92
C LYS A 36 -0.01 -15.03 -3.45
N LEU A 37 0.85 -14.64 -2.50
CA LEU A 37 1.83 -15.56 -1.90
C LEU A 37 1.16 -16.75 -1.20
N ASN A 38 0.11 -16.49 -0.42
CA ASN A 38 -0.66 -17.53 0.25
C ASN A 38 -1.32 -18.50 -0.75
N MET A 39 -1.78 -18.00 -1.90
CA MET A 39 -2.37 -18.81 -2.96
C MET A 39 -1.35 -19.74 -3.64
N ILE A 40 -0.11 -19.28 -3.82
CA ILE A 40 0.99 -20.07 -4.41
C ILE A 40 1.44 -21.19 -3.46
N GLY A 41 1.44 -20.93 -2.15
CA GLY A 41 1.85 -21.91 -1.14
C GLY A 41 3.32 -22.29 -1.30
N ASN A 42 3.60 -23.58 -1.53
CA ASN A 42 4.97 -24.13 -1.58
C ASN A 42 5.43 -24.51 -3.01
N ASP A 43 4.72 -24.04 -4.04
CA ASP A 43 5.08 -24.28 -5.43
C ASP A 43 6.24 -23.38 -5.88
N LYS A 44 7.41 -23.98 -6.11
CA LYS A 44 8.61 -23.28 -6.57
C LYS A 44 8.46 -22.66 -7.96
N ALA A 45 7.65 -23.26 -8.85
CA ALA A 45 7.40 -22.68 -10.17
C ALA A 45 6.51 -21.44 -10.06
N GLY A 46 5.46 -21.52 -9.24
CA GLY A 46 4.62 -20.38 -8.89
C GLY A 46 5.40 -19.23 -8.24
N LEU A 47 6.33 -19.53 -7.33
CA LEU A 47 7.20 -18.51 -6.71
C LEU A 47 8.12 -17.83 -7.73
N TYR A 48 8.67 -18.57 -8.69
CA TYR A 48 9.51 -17.98 -9.75
C TYR A 48 8.71 -17.04 -10.66
N LEU A 49 7.48 -17.42 -11.04
CA LEU A 49 6.61 -16.56 -11.84
C LEU A 49 6.20 -15.31 -11.07
N PHE A 50 5.89 -15.45 -9.79
CA PHE A 50 5.56 -14.35 -8.91
C PHE A 50 6.72 -13.35 -8.72
N ASP A 51 7.95 -13.84 -8.57
CA ASP A 51 9.15 -12.99 -8.49
C ASP A 51 9.36 -12.19 -9.79
N ARG A 52 9.14 -12.81 -10.95
CA ARG A 52 9.19 -12.10 -12.23
C ARG A 52 8.11 -11.02 -12.32
N ASP A 53 6.87 -11.34 -11.96
CA ASP A 53 5.76 -10.41 -12.01
C ASP A 53 5.95 -9.24 -11.01
N LEU A 54 6.60 -9.47 -9.87
CA LEU A 54 6.99 -8.42 -8.92
C LEU A 54 8.09 -7.50 -9.46
N ASN A 55 9.05 -8.02 -10.25
CA ASN A 55 10.09 -7.18 -10.86
C ASN A 55 9.53 -6.23 -11.93
N GLU A 56 8.40 -6.57 -12.55
CA GLU A 56 7.68 -5.71 -13.50
C GLU A 56 6.65 -4.81 -12.82
N PHE A 57 6.37 -5.04 -11.53
CA PHE A 57 5.42 -4.26 -10.76
C PHE A 57 6.07 -2.95 -10.28
N ASP A 58 5.60 -1.81 -10.79
CA ASP A 58 5.93 -0.51 -10.24
C ASP A 58 4.84 -0.05 -9.26
N PRO A 59 5.11 -0.05 -7.94
CA PRO A 59 4.16 0.43 -6.95
C PRO A 59 3.97 1.95 -6.99
N VAL A 60 4.88 2.72 -7.59
CA VAL A 60 4.95 4.19 -7.46
C VAL A 60 4.07 4.90 -8.48
N GLU A 61 3.78 4.31 -9.65
CA GLU A 61 2.92 4.94 -10.67
C GLU A 61 1.43 5.00 -10.29
N ASN A 62 0.98 4.20 -9.31
CA ASN A 62 -0.43 4.17 -8.89
C ASN A 62 -0.76 5.07 -7.70
N VAL A 63 0.25 5.80 -7.19
CA VAL A 63 0.19 6.57 -5.93
C VAL A 63 0.16 8.10 -6.16
N VAL A 64 0.37 8.57 -7.41
CA VAL A 64 0.47 10.01 -7.75
C VAL A 64 -0.61 10.47 -8.72
#